data_AF-A0A7V8YLU9-F1
#
_entry.id   AF-A0A7V8YLU9-F1
#
_cell.length_a   1.000
_cell.length_b   1.000
_cell.length_c   1.000
_cell.angle_alpha   90.00
_cell.angle_beta   90.00
_cell.angle_gamma   90.00
#
_symmetry.space_group_name_H-M   'P 1'
#
loop_
_entity.id
_entity.type
_entity.pdbx_description
1 polymer ?
#
loop_
_entity_poly.entity_id
_entity_poly.type
_entity_poly.pdbx_seq_one_letter_code
_entity_poly.pdbx_strand_id
1 'polypeptide(L)'
;MTNVTDRTTRPRRSRRWGARLAVGLLAGVMATIAGVPSASADVTSVGGGAFAEQVNISVLGQGLVSSGPLPSVTLPAAGGGPFTDSLASVNLPGVLTTGLLEVSTEGGSLGTHQGFATSSAEIANANVLAALAPVIGSSVLTATAVNSTCTSNGDGSTGSSTLVGATVAGAPIAVNPAPNTTIDLLGLVTVILNEQIVVNNPGVETSITVNAVHIIVNAPGLASGDIILSQSRCAAFGPDVLGGPPVNGGPGGPGGPGGPGGPGGAGAAPASAVTGQPRFTG
;
A
#
# COMPACT_ATOMS: atom_id res chain seq x y z
N MET A 1 86.13 -3.06 65.05
CA MET A 1 87.30 -3.36 64.19
C MET A 1 87.92 -4.61 64.79
N THR A 2 87.79 -5.83 64.27
CA THR A 2 87.99 -6.31 62.89
C THR A 2 87.32 -7.70 62.84
N ASN A 3 86.35 -7.93 61.95
CA ASN A 3 85.69 -9.23 61.81
C ASN A 3 86.31 -9.99 60.63
N VAL A 4 86.78 -11.21 60.92
CA VAL A 4 87.57 -12.08 60.04
C VAL A 4 86.66 -13.18 59.50
N THR A 5 86.52 -13.17 58.17
CA THR A 5 86.51 -14.30 57.22
C THR A 5 85.73 -15.58 57.57
N ASP A 6 84.79 -15.98 56.70
CA ASP A 6 84.96 -17.29 56.06
C ASP A 6 84.47 -17.31 54.61
N ARG A 7 85.29 -17.94 53.77
CA ARG A 7 85.19 -18.15 52.33
C ARG A 7 84.47 -19.47 52.09
N THR A 8 83.61 -19.54 51.07
CA THR A 8 83.58 -20.72 50.20
C THR A 8 83.21 -20.32 48.77
N THR A 9 84.23 -19.93 48.03
CA THR A 9 84.33 -20.04 46.57
C THR A 9 84.25 -21.49 46.13
N ARG A 10 83.40 -21.82 45.15
CA ARG A 10 83.78 -22.72 44.03
C ARG A 10 83.01 -22.39 42.74
N PRO A 11 83.60 -22.70 41.57
CA PRO A 11 83.41 -21.90 40.36
C PRO A 11 82.79 -22.72 39.21
N ARG A 12 82.76 -22.06 38.05
CA ARG A 12 82.89 -22.61 36.69
C ARG A 12 81.63 -22.98 35.90
N ARG A 13 81.41 -22.12 34.89
CA ARG A 13 81.68 -22.43 33.46
C ARG A 13 80.48 -22.91 32.65
N SER A 14 79.94 -21.95 31.90
CA SER A 14 79.67 -22.01 30.45
C SER A 14 79.54 -23.40 29.81
N ARG A 15 78.41 -23.67 29.15
CA ARG A 15 78.35 -23.82 27.68
C ARG A 15 76.92 -24.12 27.22
N ARG A 16 76.37 -23.13 26.53
CA ARG A 16 75.70 -23.21 25.24
C ARG A 16 75.74 -24.59 24.52
N TRP A 17 74.54 -24.99 24.08
CA TRP A 17 74.15 -25.72 22.84
C TRP A 17 73.56 -27.12 23.01
N GLY A 18 72.32 -27.25 22.51
CA GLY A 18 71.56 -28.48 22.39
C GLY A 18 70.21 -28.18 21.74
N ALA A 19 70.23 -27.84 20.44
CA ALA A 19 69.04 -27.73 19.63
C ALA A 19 68.32 -29.08 19.55
N ARG A 20 67.02 -29.09 19.86
CA ARG A 20 66.10 -30.12 19.37
C ARG A 20 64.88 -29.43 18.78
N LEU A 21 64.84 -29.50 17.45
CA LEU A 21 63.69 -29.23 16.60
C LEU A 21 62.51 -30.07 17.07
N ALA A 22 61.39 -29.42 17.38
CA ALA A 22 60.07 -30.03 17.30
C ALA A 22 59.21 -29.09 16.44
N VAL A 23 58.98 -29.54 15.21
CA VAL A 23 58.10 -28.94 14.22
C VAL A 23 56.68 -29.01 14.75
N GLY A 24 56.10 -27.86 15.10
CA GLY A 24 54.69 -27.69 15.40
C GLY A 24 54.07 -26.76 14.36
N LEU A 25 53.76 -27.33 13.20
CA LEU A 25 53.10 -26.65 12.09
C LEU A 25 51.58 -26.70 12.35
N LEU A 26 51.05 -25.65 12.97
CA LEU A 26 49.61 -25.42 13.06
C LEU A 26 49.31 -24.05 12.43
N ALA A 27 48.98 -24.11 11.14
CA ALA A 27 48.19 -23.10 10.45
C ALA A 27 46.94 -22.80 11.32
N GLY A 28 46.54 -21.57 11.58
CA GLY A 28 46.54 -20.44 10.66
C GLY A 28 45.23 -20.39 9.89
N VAL A 29 44.09 -20.24 10.57
CA VAL A 29 42.88 -19.54 10.08
C VAL A 29 42.11 -19.04 11.31
N MET A 30 42.31 -17.77 11.69
CA MET A 30 41.32 -17.06 12.50
C MET A 30 40.15 -16.75 11.57
N ALA A 31 39.06 -17.50 11.71
CA ALA A 31 37.81 -17.22 11.02
C ALA A 31 37.20 -15.93 11.58
N THR A 32 37.57 -14.79 11.01
CA THR A 32 36.77 -13.57 11.15
C THR A 32 35.51 -13.77 10.34
N ILE A 33 34.47 -14.33 10.97
CA ILE A 33 33.11 -14.19 10.48
C ILE A 33 32.79 -12.70 10.62
N ALA A 34 33.06 -11.93 9.57
CA ALA A 34 32.44 -10.64 9.43
C ALA A 34 30.94 -10.92 9.35
N GLY A 35 30.24 -10.72 10.46
CA GLY A 35 28.78 -10.67 10.45
C GLY A 35 28.40 -9.58 9.48
N VAL A 36 27.99 -9.97 8.28
CA VAL A 36 27.26 -9.06 7.41
C VAL A 36 26.04 -8.63 8.23
N PRO A 37 25.86 -7.33 8.54
CA PRO A 37 24.57 -6.92 9.07
C PRO A 37 23.57 -7.28 7.97
N SER A 38 22.67 -8.20 8.26
CA SER A 38 21.42 -8.32 7.51
C SER A 38 20.67 -7.01 7.78
N ALA A 39 21.02 -5.95 7.07
CA ALA A 39 20.10 -4.84 6.89
C ALA A 39 18.98 -5.44 6.05
N SER A 40 17.94 -5.94 6.72
CA SER A 40 16.64 -6.05 6.07
C SER A 40 16.35 -4.63 5.60
N ALA A 41 16.39 -4.44 4.28
CA ALA A 41 16.06 -3.14 3.73
C ALA A 41 14.56 -3.01 3.98
N ASP A 42 14.12 -1.97 4.67
CA ASP A 42 12.72 -1.79 5.00
C ASP A 42 11.86 -1.55 3.73
N VAL A 43 10.97 -0.55 3.68
CA VAL A 43 10.25 -0.23 2.44
C VAL A 43 11.24 0.22 1.36
N THR A 44 11.44 -0.60 0.34
CA THR A 44 12.46 -0.42 -0.72
C THR A 44 11.93 0.33 -1.93
N SER A 45 10.62 0.25 -2.17
CA SER A 45 9.93 1.02 -3.19
C SER A 45 8.48 1.23 -2.77
N VAL A 46 7.85 2.20 -3.40
CA VAL A 46 6.45 2.56 -3.15
C VAL A 46 5.68 2.61 -4.46
N GLY A 47 4.37 2.57 -4.39
CA GLY A 47 3.51 2.71 -5.55
C GLY A 47 2.28 3.50 -5.18
N GLY A 48 1.75 4.26 -6.12
CA GLY A 48 0.64 5.16 -5.83
C GLY A 48 0.02 5.73 -7.08
N GLY A 49 -1.14 6.33 -6.91
CA GLY A 49 -1.84 7.03 -7.97
C GLY A 49 -3.25 7.36 -7.55
N ALA A 50 -3.86 8.21 -8.35
CA ALA A 50 -5.22 8.63 -8.14
C ALA A 50 -5.83 8.99 -9.49
N PHE A 51 -7.13 8.75 -9.64
CA PHE A 51 -7.92 9.36 -10.71
C PHE A 51 -9.27 9.79 -10.16
N ALA A 52 -9.85 10.84 -10.74
CA ALA A 52 -11.10 11.38 -10.22
C ALA A 52 -12.33 10.71 -10.84
N GLU A 53 -12.40 10.54 -12.16
CA GLU A 53 -13.49 9.78 -12.79
C GLU A 53 -12.96 8.71 -13.73
N GLN A 54 -13.70 7.61 -13.83
CA GLN A 54 -13.70 6.69 -14.95
C GLN A 54 -15.15 6.29 -15.25
N VAL A 55 -15.57 6.44 -16.50
CA VAL A 55 -16.91 6.09 -16.97
C VAL A 55 -16.78 5.10 -18.11
N ASN A 56 -17.46 3.96 -18.01
CA ASN A 56 -17.63 3.04 -19.12
C ASN A 56 -19.05 2.47 -19.08
N ILE A 57 -20.01 3.16 -19.71
CA ILE A 57 -21.41 2.76 -19.64
C ILE A 57 -22.11 2.90 -20.98
N SER A 58 -22.89 1.89 -21.35
CA SER A 58 -23.85 1.95 -22.45
C SER A 58 -25.20 2.43 -21.93
N VAL A 59 -25.82 3.39 -22.61
CA VAL A 59 -27.17 3.90 -22.27
C VAL A 59 -28.06 3.87 -23.51
N LEU A 60 -29.30 3.40 -23.35
CA LEU A 60 -30.29 3.35 -24.42
C LEU A 60 -30.47 4.73 -25.05
N GLY A 61 -30.36 4.78 -26.38
CA GLY A 61 -30.49 6.03 -27.14
C GLY A 61 -29.23 6.90 -27.19
N GLN A 62 -28.22 6.63 -26.36
CA GLN A 62 -26.91 7.33 -26.41
C GLN A 62 -25.76 6.44 -26.87
N GLY A 63 -25.91 5.12 -26.74
CA GLY A 63 -24.84 4.16 -27.04
C GLY A 63 -23.79 4.13 -25.92
N LEU A 64 -22.55 3.75 -26.27
CA LEU A 64 -21.44 3.72 -25.33
C LEU A 64 -20.97 5.15 -25.02
N VAL A 65 -21.02 5.50 -23.73
CA VAL A 65 -20.43 6.71 -23.16
C VAL A 65 -19.20 6.28 -22.36
N SER A 66 -18.05 6.81 -22.74
CA SER A 66 -16.77 6.49 -22.11
C SER A 66 -15.98 7.76 -21.83
N SER A 67 -15.41 7.85 -20.63
CA SER A 67 -14.52 8.92 -20.18
C SER A 67 -13.54 8.38 -19.15
N GLY A 68 -12.43 9.08 -18.98
CA GLY A 68 -11.47 8.76 -17.95
C GLY A 68 -10.54 7.59 -18.28
N PRO A 69 -9.59 7.28 -17.39
CA PRO A 69 -9.39 7.91 -16.08
C PRO A 69 -8.87 9.35 -16.17
N LEU A 70 -9.60 10.34 -15.62
CA LEU A 70 -9.26 11.77 -15.71
C LEU A 70 -9.71 12.58 -14.47
N PRO A 71 -8.96 13.64 -14.09
CA PRO A 71 -7.50 13.70 -14.21
C PRO A 71 -6.86 12.49 -13.52
N SER A 72 -5.61 12.19 -13.82
CA SER A 72 -4.91 11.06 -13.19
C SER A 72 -3.44 11.34 -12.91
N VAL A 73 -2.94 10.77 -11.82
CA VAL A 73 -1.54 10.85 -11.41
C VAL A 73 -1.03 9.47 -11.02
N THR A 74 0.28 9.25 -11.18
CA THR A 74 0.96 8.01 -10.78
C THR A 74 2.25 8.34 -10.05
N LEU A 75 2.49 7.67 -8.93
CA LEU A 75 3.70 7.81 -8.14
C LEU A 75 4.80 6.91 -8.72
N PRO A 76 5.98 7.45 -9.06
CA PRO A 76 7.15 6.66 -9.42
C PRO A 76 7.60 5.74 -8.28
N ALA A 77 8.21 4.59 -8.61
CA ALA A 77 8.64 3.61 -7.61
C ALA A 77 9.64 4.14 -6.57
N ALA A 78 10.39 5.18 -6.94
CA ALA A 78 11.35 5.87 -6.09
C ALA A 78 10.71 6.90 -5.13
N GLY A 79 9.38 7.06 -5.15
CA GLY A 79 8.67 8.12 -4.42
C GLY A 79 8.80 9.49 -5.09
N GLY A 80 8.72 10.55 -4.28
CA GLY A 80 8.66 11.94 -4.71
C GLY A 80 7.26 12.55 -4.55
N GLY A 81 7.04 13.67 -5.22
CA GLY A 81 5.77 14.39 -5.17
C GLY A 81 5.76 15.60 -4.22
N PRO A 82 4.59 16.24 -4.04
CA PRO A 82 3.30 15.82 -4.57
C PRO A 82 3.19 15.95 -6.09
N PHE A 83 2.69 14.89 -6.74
CA PHE A 83 2.25 14.93 -8.14
C PHE A 83 0.77 15.22 -8.14
N THR A 84 0.37 16.29 -8.81
CA THR A 84 -1.02 16.76 -8.84
C THR A 84 -1.49 16.97 -10.27
N ASP A 85 -2.79 16.77 -10.48
CA ASP A 85 -3.49 17.11 -11.72
C ASP A 85 -4.92 17.53 -11.38
N SER A 86 -5.53 18.34 -12.24
CA SER A 86 -6.87 18.88 -12.02
C SER A 86 -7.63 19.06 -13.32
N LEU A 87 -8.96 18.95 -13.24
CA LEU A 87 -9.87 19.22 -14.35
C LEU A 87 -11.04 20.04 -13.82
N ALA A 88 -11.39 21.12 -14.50
CA ALA A 88 -12.40 22.05 -14.01
C ALA A 88 -13.80 21.45 -13.87
N SER A 89 -14.17 20.53 -14.76
CA SER A 89 -15.47 19.86 -14.77
C SER A 89 -15.51 18.74 -15.81
N VAL A 90 -16.39 17.76 -15.60
CA VAL A 90 -16.81 16.78 -16.60
C VAL A 90 -18.31 16.93 -16.84
N ASN A 91 -18.74 16.87 -18.10
CA ASN A 91 -20.14 16.93 -18.48
C ASN A 91 -20.44 15.91 -19.58
N LEU A 92 -20.93 14.74 -19.17
CA LEU A 92 -21.46 13.66 -19.99
C LEU A 92 -22.98 13.64 -19.82
N PRO A 93 -23.75 14.19 -20.78
CA PRO A 93 -25.19 14.38 -20.62
C PRO A 93 -25.95 13.15 -20.14
N GLY A 94 -26.63 13.28 -19.00
CA GLY A 94 -27.41 12.20 -18.38
C GLY A 94 -26.59 11.08 -17.71
N VAL A 95 -25.26 11.09 -17.84
CA VAL A 95 -24.36 10.06 -17.28
C VAL A 95 -23.54 10.60 -16.11
N LEU A 96 -22.81 11.69 -16.31
CA LEU A 96 -21.96 12.26 -15.27
C LEU A 96 -21.85 13.76 -15.46
N THR A 97 -22.13 14.50 -14.41
CA THR A 97 -21.81 15.93 -14.32
C THR A 97 -21.06 16.19 -13.04
N THR A 98 -19.98 16.96 -13.11
CA THR A 98 -19.14 17.31 -11.97
C THR A 98 -18.70 18.77 -12.05
N GLY A 99 -18.32 19.31 -10.90
CA GLY A 99 -17.45 20.49 -10.80
C GLY A 99 -15.99 20.08 -10.82
N LEU A 100 -15.15 20.84 -10.09
CA LEU A 100 -13.71 20.63 -10.01
C LEU A 100 -13.36 19.19 -9.60
N LEU A 101 -12.37 18.63 -10.29
CA LEU A 101 -11.76 17.35 -9.99
C LEU A 101 -10.28 17.59 -9.69
N GLU A 102 -9.79 17.04 -8.58
CA GLU A 102 -8.38 17.16 -8.16
C GLU A 102 -7.85 15.80 -7.71
N VAL A 103 -6.61 15.53 -8.07
CA VAL A 103 -5.91 14.30 -7.67
C VAL A 103 -4.51 14.63 -7.19
N SER A 104 -4.03 13.86 -6.21
CA SER A 104 -2.69 14.00 -5.66
C SER A 104 -2.10 12.64 -5.30
N THR A 105 -0.80 12.48 -5.47
CA THR A 105 -0.06 11.34 -4.93
C THR A 105 1.37 11.75 -4.57
N GLU A 106 1.87 11.22 -3.47
CA GLU A 106 3.23 11.42 -2.99
C GLU A 106 3.74 10.19 -2.25
N GLY A 107 5.06 10.10 -2.11
CA GLY A 107 5.68 9.07 -1.32
C GLY A 107 7.15 9.36 -1.02
N GLY A 108 7.70 8.68 -0.02
CA GLY A 108 9.04 8.97 0.44
C GLY A 108 9.54 8.01 1.49
N SER A 109 10.61 8.40 2.19
CA SER A 109 11.21 7.65 3.30
C SER A 109 11.65 6.22 2.94
N LEU A 110 12.01 5.99 1.67
CA LEU A 110 12.51 4.70 1.20
C LEU A 110 13.79 4.29 1.94
N GLY A 111 13.96 2.99 2.13
CA GLY A 111 15.03 2.40 2.94
C GLY A 111 14.76 2.48 4.45
N THR A 112 13.54 2.83 4.86
CA THR A 112 13.09 2.82 6.26
C THR A 112 11.72 2.17 6.39
N HIS A 113 11.37 1.66 7.59
CA HIS A 113 10.05 1.05 7.87
C HIS A 113 8.90 2.03 7.57
N GLN A 114 9.19 3.32 7.70
CA GLN A 114 8.28 4.42 7.45
C GLN A 114 8.21 4.85 5.97
N GLY A 115 8.85 4.12 5.05
CA GLY A 115 8.67 4.39 3.62
C GLY A 115 7.19 4.30 3.25
N PHE A 116 6.69 5.30 2.52
CA PHE A 116 5.24 5.50 2.39
C PHE A 116 4.81 5.93 1.00
N ALA A 117 3.55 5.65 0.69
CA ALA A 117 2.78 6.27 -0.38
C ALA A 117 1.45 6.77 0.19
N THR A 118 1.05 7.97 -0.21
CA THR A 118 -0.25 8.56 0.09
C THR A 118 -0.84 9.10 -1.20
N SER A 119 -2.12 8.81 -1.44
CA SER A 119 -2.84 9.27 -2.63
C SER A 119 -4.24 9.74 -2.25
N SER A 120 -4.76 10.71 -3.00
CA SER A 120 -6.11 11.22 -2.84
C SER A 120 -6.74 11.61 -4.17
N ALA A 121 -8.05 11.46 -4.26
CA ALA A 121 -8.87 11.98 -5.35
C ALA A 121 -10.10 12.68 -4.80
N GLU A 122 -10.47 13.80 -5.41
CA GLU A 122 -11.63 14.59 -5.03
C GLU A 122 -12.43 15.03 -6.26
N ILE A 123 -13.75 15.03 -6.12
CA ILE A 123 -14.71 15.58 -7.06
C ILE A 123 -15.70 16.47 -6.32
N ALA A 124 -15.88 17.70 -6.81
CA ALA A 124 -16.95 18.59 -6.38
C ALA A 124 -18.22 18.37 -7.21
N ASN A 125 -19.38 18.54 -6.57
CA ASN A 125 -20.72 18.61 -7.21
C ASN A 125 -21.00 17.46 -8.20
N ALA A 126 -20.79 16.22 -7.77
CA ALA A 126 -21.06 15.05 -8.59
C ALA A 126 -22.58 14.80 -8.71
N ASN A 127 -23.03 14.55 -9.94
CA ASN A 127 -24.37 14.05 -10.24
C ASN A 127 -24.27 12.98 -11.33
N VAL A 128 -24.72 11.77 -11.01
CA VAL A 128 -24.43 10.54 -11.75
C VAL A 128 -25.72 9.84 -12.16
N LEU A 129 -25.76 9.44 -13.42
CA LEU A 129 -26.84 8.68 -14.06
C LEU A 129 -28.23 9.31 -13.91
N ALA A 130 -28.31 10.63 -14.10
CA ALA A 130 -29.59 11.34 -14.16
C ALA A 130 -30.53 10.79 -15.27
N ALA A 131 -29.99 10.16 -16.32
CA ALA A 131 -30.77 9.48 -17.36
C ALA A 131 -31.62 8.32 -16.83
N LEU A 132 -31.27 7.72 -15.68
CA LEU A 132 -32.05 6.67 -15.03
C LEU A 132 -33.13 7.20 -14.08
N ALA A 133 -33.21 8.52 -13.88
CA ALA A 133 -34.21 9.13 -12.99
C ALA A 133 -35.68 8.77 -13.32
N PRO A 134 -36.10 8.58 -14.58
CA PRO A 134 -37.46 8.13 -14.87
C PRO A 134 -37.80 6.73 -14.33
N VAL A 135 -36.79 5.90 -14.05
CA VAL A 135 -36.95 4.53 -13.54
C VAL A 135 -36.73 4.46 -12.04
N ILE A 136 -35.71 5.16 -11.54
CA ILE A 136 -35.29 5.12 -10.13
C ILE A 136 -35.97 6.22 -9.29
N GLY A 137 -36.58 7.22 -9.94
CA GLY A 137 -37.25 8.36 -9.32
C GLY A 137 -36.34 9.56 -9.04
N SER A 138 -35.02 9.40 -9.18
CA SER A 138 -34.01 10.45 -9.02
C SER A 138 -32.69 10.04 -9.66
N SER A 139 -31.68 10.92 -9.63
CA SER A 139 -30.33 10.54 -10.07
C SER A 139 -29.76 9.45 -9.15
N VAL A 140 -28.96 8.54 -9.71
CA VAL A 140 -28.43 7.39 -8.95
C VAL A 140 -27.57 7.86 -7.78
N LEU A 141 -26.69 8.83 -8.02
CA LEU A 141 -25.87 9.46 -6.99
C LEU A 141 -25.86 10.97 -7.22
N THR A 142 -26.03 11.74 -6.14
CA THR A 142 -25.62 13.15 -6.09
C THR A 142 -24.73 13.36 -4.87
N ALA A 143 -23.75 14.26 -4.96
CA ALA A 143 -22.89 14.63 -3.83
C ALA A 143 -22.28 16.02 -4.03
N THR A 144 -22.10 16.76 -2.94
CA THR A 144 -21.38 18.05 -2.97
C THR A 144 -19.87 17.83 -3.06
N ALA A 145 -19.35 16.82 -2.37
CA ALA A 145 -17.97 16.39 -2.49
C ALA A 145 -17.89 14.86 -2.38
N VAL A 146 -17.07 14.26 -3.23
CA VAL A 146 -16.69 12.85 -3.20
C VAL A 146 -15.18 12.81 -3.07
N ASN A 147 -14.67 12.17 -2.02
CA ASN A 147 -13.23 12.11 -1.75
C ASN A 147 -12.83 10.68 -1.38
N SER A 148 -11.69 10.23 -1.89
CA SER A 148 -10.97 9.07 -1.38
C SER A 148 -9.56 9.43 -0.97
N THR A 149 -9.06 8.72 0.04
CA THR A 149 -7.67 8.78 0.47
C THR A 149 -7.17 7.38 0.81
N CYS A 150 -5.90 7.13 0.52
CA CYS A 150 -5.19 5.96 1.02
C CYS A 150 -3.81 6.31 1.53
N THR A 151 -3.25 5.41 2.35
CA THR A 151 -1.83 5.43 2.73
C THR A 151 -1.33 4.00 2.91
N SER A 152 -0.13 3.73 2.41
CA SER A 152 0.58 2.45 2.59
C SER A 152 1.98 2.71 3.10
N ASN A 153 2.43 1.92 4.07
CA ASN A 153 3.80 1.95 4.61
C ASN A 153 4.24 0.56 5.08
N GLY A 154 5.35 0.45 5.82
CA GLY A 154 5.82 -0.83 6.37
C GLY A 154 4.84 -1.50 7.33
N ASP A 155 3.94 -0.76 7.99
CA ASP A 155 2.95 -1.33 8.92
C ASP A 155 1.75 -1.93 8.18
N GLY A 156 1.42 -1.44 6.98
CA GLY A 156 0.25 -1.87 6.22
C GLY A 156 -0.36 -0.77 5.38
N SER A 157 -1.58 -1.03 4.89
CA SER A 157 -2.35 -0.08 4.10
C SER A 157 -3.65 0.30 4.80
N THR A 158 -4.02 1.58 4.70
CA THR A 158 -5.28 2.12 5.22
C THR A 158 -5.92 3.02 4.18
N GLY A 159 -7.24 3.12 4.21
CA GLY A 159 -8.01 3.92 3.28
C GLY A 159 -9.32 4.40 3.86
N SER A 160 -9.86 5.46 3.26
CA SER A 160 -11.16 6.03 3.64
C SER A 160 -11.78 6.81 2.51
N SER A 161 -13.08 7.04 2.63
CA SER A 161 -13.83 7.92 1.73
C SER A 161 -14.71 8.89 2.51
N THR A 162 -14.93 10.06 1.92
CA THR A 162 -15.81 11.10 2.46
C THR A 162 -16.79 11.56 1.37
N LEU A 163 -18.09 11.54 1.67
CA LEU A 163 -19.20 11.81 0.76
C LEU A 163 -20.09 12.92 1.33
N VAL A 164 -19.75 14.18 1.07
CA VAL A 164 -20.46 15.33 1.65
C VAL A 164 -21.76 15.59 0.88
N GLY A 165 -22.88 15.67 1.62
CA GLY A 165 -24.19 15.95 1.04
C GLY A 165 -24.64 14.87 0.03
N ALA A 166 -24.14 13.64 0.20
CA ALA A 166 -24.39 12.58 -0.75
C ALA A 166 -25.79 11.98 -0.58
N THR A 167 -26.43 11.69 -1.71
CA THR A 167 -27.66 10.90 -1.77
C THR A 167 -27.52 9.79 -2.81
N VAL A 168 -28.12 8.64 -2.53
CA VAL A 168 -28.27 7.54 -3.49
C VAL A 168 -29.75 7.31 -3.71
N ALA A 169 -30.21 7.42 -4.96
CA ALA A 169 -31.64 7.41 -5.30
C ALA A 169 -32.49 8.36 -4.41
N GLY A 170 -31.92 9.53 -4.06
CA GLY A 170 -32.57 10.54 -3.22
C GLY A 170 -32.54 10.26 -1.72
N ALA A 171 -32.07 9.09 -1.28
CA ALA A 171 -31.87 8.78 0.14
C ALA A 171 -30.50 9.31 0.61
N PRO A 172 -30.41 10.04 1.73
CA PRO A 172 -29.14 10.57 2.23
C PRO A 172 -28.21 9.45 2.70
N ILE A 173 -26.91 9.66 2.47
CA ILE A 173 -25.83 8.74 2.85
C ILE A 173 -24.99 9.35 3.97
N ALA A 174 -24.43 8.50 4.82
CA ALA A 174 -23.48 8.93 5.84
C ALA A 174 -22.25 9.58 5.20
N VAL A 175 -21.74 10.66 5.80
CA VAL A 175 -20.56 11.39 5.28
C VAL A 175 -19.34 10.48 5.18
N ASN A 176 -19.16 9.53 6.10
CA ASN A 176 -18.09 8.53 6.07
C ASN A 176 -18.72 7.14 6.12
N PRO A 177 -19.15 6.57 4.98
CA PRO A 177 -19.71 5.23 4.96
C PRO A 177 -18.65 4.20 5.39
N ALA A 178 -19.09 3.13 6.05
CA ALA A 178 -18.20 2.03 6.40
C ALA A 178 -17.56 1.43 5.14
N PRO A 179 -16.36 0.82 5.23
CA PRO A 179 -15.74 0.18 4.08
C PRO A 179 -16.67 -0.84 3.41
N ASN A 180 -16.70 -0.85 2.08
CA ASN A 180 -17.49 -1.76 1.25
C ASN A 180 -19.01 -1.70 1.53
N THR A 181 -19.55 -0.50 1.75
CA THR A 181 -21.00 -0.33 1.95
C THR A 181 -21.72 -0.46 0.61
N THR A 182 -22.53 -1.51 0.45
CA THR A 182 -23.25 -1.79 -0.79
C THR A 182 -24.73 -1.42 -0.69
N ILE A 183 -25.23 -0.75 -1.72
CA ILE A 183 -26.64 -0.36 -1.89
C ILE A 183 -27.12 -0.93 -3.23
N ASP A 184 -28.14 -1.79 -3.18
CA ASP A 184 -28.82 -2.30 -4.38
C ASP A 184 -30.08 -1.47 -4.67
N LEU A 185 -30.21 -1.04 -5.92
CA LEU A 185 -31.35 -0.28 -6.41
C LEU A 185 -32.14 -1.14 -7.39
N LEU A 186 -33.17 -1.81 -6.85
CA LEU A 186 -34.15 -2.60 -7.61
C LEU A 186 -33.51 -3.75 -8.43
N GLY A 187 -32.32 -4.22 -8.05
CA GLY A 187 -31.53 -5.19 -8.82
C GLY A 187 -31.00 -4.67 -10.17
N LEU A 188 -31.09 -3.36 -10.44
CA LEU A 188 -30.68 -2.74 -11.70
C LEU A 188 -29.34 -2.00 -11.57
N VAL A 189 -29.05 -1.46 -10.38
CA VAL A 189 -27.85 -0.69 -10.10
C VAL A 189 -27.32 -1.06 -8.73
N THR A 190 -26.04 -1.39 -8.67
CA THR A 190 -25.31 -1.61 -7.42
C THR A 190 -24.39 -0.41 -7.20
N VAL A 191 -24.52 0.25 -6.06
CA VAL A 191 -23.63 1.32 -5.63
C VAL A 191 -22.79 0.80 -4.46
N ILE A 192 -21.49 0.72 -4.64
CA ILE A 192 -20.52 0.36 -3.61
C ILE A 192 -19.81 1.65 -3.16
N LEU A 193 -19.97 1.98 -1.89
CA LEU A 193 -19.39 3.17 -1.27
C LEU A 193 -18.18 2.78 -0.44
N ASN A 194 -17.13 3.60 -0.50
CA ASN A 194 -15.88 3.34 0.20
C ASN A 194 -15.38 1.90 -0.06
N GLU A 195 -15.35 1.51 -1.32
CA GLU A 195 -14.87 0.19 -1.72
C GLU A 195 -13.36 0.13 -1.44
N GLN A 196 -12.95 -0.81 -0.61
CA GLN A 196 -11.54 -0.99 -0.23
C GLN A 196 -11.09 -2.39 -0.61
N ILE A 197 -10.15 -2.45 -1.54
CA ILE A 197 -9.53 -3.69 -2.02
C ILE A 197 -8.10 -3.68 -1.50
N VAL A 198 -7.82 -4.54 -0.52
CA VAL A 198 -6.52 -4.60 0.16
C VAL A 198 -5.80 -5.88 -0.22
N VAL A 199 -4.52 -5.75 -0.57
CA VAL A 199 -3.60 -6.88 -0.76
C VAL A 199 -2.47 -6.75 0.24
N ASN A 200 -2.27 -7.79 1.05
CA ASN A 200 -1.22 -7.83 2.06
C ASN A 200 -0.44 -9.14 1.93
N ASN A 201 0.85 -9.03 1.66
CA ASN A 201 1.79 -10.13 1.62
C ASN A 201 3.01 -9.77 2.49
N PRO A 202 3.01 -10.16 3.78
CA PRO A 202 4.09 -9.83 4.69
C PRO A 202 5.46 -10.22 4.15
N GLY A 203 6.43 -9.33 4.29
CA GLY A 203 7.79 -9.46 3.74
C GLY A 203 7.88 -9.24 2.23
N VAL A 204 6.81 -8.76 1.58
CA VAL A 204 6.80 -8.48 0.14
C VAL A 204 6.10 -7.15 -0.14
N GLU A 205 4.81 -7.04 0.17
CA GLU A 205 3.99 -5.88 -0.19
C GLU A 205 2.78 -5.66 0.71
N THR A 206 2.32 -4.43 0.76
CA THR A 206 0.98 -4.04 1.15
C THR A 206 0.46 -3.05 0.13
N SER A 207 -0.78 -3.21 -0.31
CA SER A 207 -1.43 -2.26 -1.20
C SER A 207 -2.91 -2.14 -0.89
N ILE A 208 -3.47 -1.00 -1.27
CA ILE A 208 -4.89 -0.73 -1.19
C ILE A 208 -5.33 0.07 -2.41
N THR A 209 -6.50 -0.27 -2.92
CA THR A 209 -7.30 0.58 -3.81
C THR A 209 -8.56 0.99 -3.09
N VAL A 210 -8.83 2.29 -3.07
CA VAL A 210 -10.05 2.88 -2.51
C VAL A 210 -10.82 3.56 -3.62
N ASN A 211 -12.01 3.04 -3.96
CA ASN A 211 -12.98 3.75 -4.78
C ASN A 211 -14.00 4.40 -3.85
N ALA A 212 -14.09 5.74 -3.87
CA ALA A 212 -15.07 6.42 -3.02
C ALA A 212 -16.50 6.01 -3.38
N VAL A 213 -16.77 5.93 -4.68
CA VAL A 213 -18.01 5.40 -5.22
C VAL A 213 -17.71 4.55 -6.45
N HIS A 214 -18.24 3.33 -6.47
CA HIS A 214 -18.22 2.43 -7.62
C HIS A 214 -19.67 2.02 -7.93
N ILE A 215 -20.15 2.40 -9.11
CA ILE A 215 -21.51 2.13 -9.57
C ILE A 215 -21.44 1.09 -10.68
N ILE A 216 -22.14 -0.01 -10.48
CA ILE A 216 -22.30 -1.06 -11.48
C ILE A 216 -23.74 -1.03 -11.94
N VAL A 217 -23.95 -0.83 -13.24
CA VAL A 217 -25.27 -0.80 -13.86
C VAL A 217 -25.49 -2.07 -14.64
N ASN A 218 -26.58 -2.76 -14.30
CA ASN A 218 -27.07 -3.91 -15.02
C ASN A 218 -28.58 -3.78 -15.18
N ALA A 219 -29.00 -2.83 -16.03
CA ALA A 219 -30.40 -2.52 -16.30
C ALA A 219 -30.74 -2.97 -17.74
N PRO A 220 -31.25 -4.20 -17.94
CA PRO A 220 -31.45 -4.78 -19.27
C PRO A 220 -32.27 -3.87 -20.19
N GLY A 221 -31.74 -3.60 -21.39
CA GLY A 221 -32.39 -2.74 -22.37
C GLY A 221 -32.35 -1.24 -22.05
N LEU A 222 -31.81 -0.82 -20.91
CA LEU A 222 -31.72 0.58 -20.48
C LEU A 222 -30.28 1.07 -20.37
N ALA A 223 -29.46 0.40 -19.57
CA ALA A 223 -28.07 0.76 -19.40
C ALA A 223 -27.23 -0.40 -18.85
N SER A 224 -25.94 -0.44 -19.18
CA SER A 224 -25.01 -1.44 -18.65
C SER A 224 -23.58 -0.93 -18.67
N GLY A 225 -22.82 -1.24 -17.62
CA GLY A 225 -21.42 -0.83 -17.46
C GLY A 225 -21.14 -0.33 -16.06
N ASP A 226 -20.05 0.41 -15.89
CA ASP A 226 -19.59 0.88 -14.59
C ASP A 226 -19.10 2.34 -14.61
N ILE A 227 -19.13 2.94 -13.43
CA ILE A 227 -18.63 4.29 -13.15
C ILE A 227 -17.88 4.25 -11.83
N ILE A 228 -16.63 4.71 -11.84
CA ILE A 228 -15.81 4.87 -10.64
C ILE A 228 -15.55 6.35 -10.42
N LEU A 229 -15.85 6.83 -9.22
CA LEU A 229 -15.56 8.18 -8.78
C LEU A 229 -14.58 8.18 -7.61
N SER A 230 -13.58 9.03 -7.73
CA SER A 230 -12.48 9.27 -6.80
C SER A 230 -11.80 7.97 -6.38
N GLN A 231 -10.90 7.47 -7.23
CA GLN A 231 -10.02 6.37 -6.88
C GLN A 231 -8.70 6.88 -6.32
N SER A 232 -8.27 6.30 -5.20
CA SER A 232 -6.90 6.42 -4.69
C SER A 232 -6.29 5.03 -4.55
N ARG A 233 -5.02 4.88 -4.96
CA ARG A 233 -4.25 3.64 -4.80
C ARG A 233 -2.93 3.92 -4.11
N CYS A 234 -2.53 3.03 -3.22
CA CYS A 234 -1.30 3.13 -2.44
C CYS A 234 -0.68 1.75 -2.29
N ALA A 235 0.65 1.68 -2.29
CA ALA A 235 1.40 0.46 -2.08
C ALA A 235 2.78 0.76 -1.48
N ALA A 236 3.26 -0.15 -0.64
CA ALA A 236 4.62 -0.19 -0.12
C ALA A 236 5.19 -1.60 -0.30
N PHE A 237 6.46 -1.69 -0.71
CA PHE A 237 7.13 -2.94 -1.05
C PHE A 237 8.44 -3.07 -0.30
N GLY A 238 8.71 -4.24 0.28
CA GLY A 238 9.96 -4.51 0.98
C GLY A 238 9.89 -5.73 1.91
N PRO A 239 11.04 -6.31 2.28
CA PRO A 239 11.13 -7.47 3.15
C PRO A 239 10.67 -7.23 4.60
N ASP A 240 10.50 -5.97 5.04
CA ASP A 240 9.96 -5.64 6.37
C ASP A 240 8.51 -5.12 6.37
N VAL A 241 7.79 -5.24 5.24
CA VAL A 241 6.36 -4.90 5.22
C VAL A 241 5.55 -5.93 6.03
N LEU A 242 4.82 -5.48 7.05
CA LEU A 242 4.12 -6.36 8.01
C LEU A 242 2.71 -6.78 7.55
N GLY A 243 2.17 -6.12 6.52
CA GLY A 243 0.90 -6.49 5.90
C GLY A 243 -0.37 -6.06 6.67
N GLY A 244 -0.28 -5.14 7.64
CA GLY A 244 -1.44 -4.53 8.31
C GLY A 244 -2.37 -5.49 9.09
N PRO A 245 -3.32 -4.96 9.86
CA PRO A 245 -4.41 -5.77 10.40
C PRO A 245 -5.30 -6.29 9.25
N PRO A 246 -5.83 -7.52 9.31
CA PRO A 246 -6.82 -7.98 8.34
C PRO A 246 -8.09 -7.14 8.44
N VAL A 247 -8.48 -6.48 7.35
CA VAL A 247 -9.74 -5.71 7.25
C VAL A 247 -10.92 -6.68 7.03
N ASN A 248 -11.38 -7.32 8.10
CA ASN A 248 -12.58 -8.17 8.05
C ASN A 248 -13.87 -7.32 8.02
N GLY A 249 -14.32 -6.96 6.82
CA GLY A 249 -15.73 -6.65 6.53
C GLY A 249 -16.44 -7.91 6.01
N GLY A 250 -16.89 -8.77 6.92
CA GLY A 250 -17.69 -9.97 6.61
C GLY A 250 -18.32 -10.58 7.87
N PRO A 251 -19.58 -11.03 7.85
CA PRO A 251 -20.34 -11.31 9.07
C PRO A 251 -19.94 -12.63 9.74
N GLY A 252 -19.51 -12.53 11.00
CA GLY A 252 -19.72 -13.54 12.04
C GLY A 252 -18.99 -14.88 11.90
N GLY A 253 -17.84 -14.99 12.57
CA GLY A 253 -17.26 -16.28 12.99
C GLY A 253 -16.74 -16.16 14.43
N PRO A 254 -17.03 -17.09 15.36
CA PRO A 254 -16.65 -16.95 16.77
C PRO A 254 -15.13 -16.97 16.93
N GLY A 255 -14.62 -16.01 17.70
CA GLY A 255 -13.21 -15.86 18.01
C GLY A 255 -12.60 -17.05 18.76
N GLY A 256 -11.38 -17.41 18.38
CA GLY A 256 -10.48 -18.25 19.16
C GLY A 256 -9.43 -17.38 19.87
N PRO A 257 -9.12 -17.64 21.16
CA PRO A 257 -8.18 -16.82 21.92
C PRO A 257 -6.73 -17.05 21.48
N GLY A 258 -5.96 -15.96 21.49
CA GLY A 258 -4.55 -15.92 21.10
C GLY A 258 -3.63 -16.75 22.01
N GLY A 259 -2.46 -17.07 21.45
CA GLY A 259 -1.32 -17.62 22.16
C GLY A 259 -0.02 -17.07 21.57
N PRO A 260 1.00 -16.76 22.40
CA PRO A 260 2.26 -16.19 21.95
C PRO A 260 3.22 -17.29 21.47
N GLY A 261 3.70 -17.19 20.22
CA GLY A 261 4.68 -18.11 19.64
C GLY A 261 5.97 -17.38 19.30
N GLY A 262 7.06 -17.73 20.00
CA GLY A 262 8.39 -17.14 19.91
C GLY A 262 9.19 -17.49 18.63
N PRO A 263 10.51 -17.18 18.63
CA PRO A 263 11.30 -17.02 17.42
C PRO A 263 11.95 -18.33 16.95
N GLY A 264 11.92 -18.58 15.65
CA GLY A 264 12.71 -19.65 15.03
C GLY A 264 12.30 -19.95 13.60
N GLY A 265 13.20 -19.70 12.65
CA GLY A 265 12.97 -20.11 11.26
C GLY A 265 14.01 -19.54 10.29
N ALA A 266 15.25 -20.01 10.38
CA ALA A 266 16.28 -19.78 9.37
C ALA A 266 15.94 -20.55 8.08
N GLY A 267 16.15 -19.92 6.92
CA GLY A 267 16.31 -20.61 5.64
C GLY A 267 15.44 -20.07 4.50
N ALA A 268 15.71 -18.86 4.02
CA ALA A 268 15.30 -18.46 2.67
C ALA A 268 16.54 -18.01 1.90
N ALA A 269 16.74 -18.65 0.73
CA ALA A 269 17.79 -18.36 -0.24
C ALA A 269 17.72 -16.89 -0.73
N PRO A 270 18.81 -16.32 -1.27
CA PRO A 270 18.81 -14.92 -1.70
C PRO A 270 17.80 -14.73 -2.83
N ALA A 271 16.75 -13.95 -2.57
CA ALA A 271 15.84 -13.48 -3.59
C ALA A 271 16.61 -12.50 -4.48
N SER A 272 16.81 -12.89 -5.74
CA SER A 272 17.23 -12.01 -6.82
C SER A 272 16.38 -10.75 -6.83
N ALA A 273 17.02 -9.58 -6.94
CA ALA A 273 16.37 -8.29 -7.08
C ALA A 273 15.26 -8.36 -8.14
N VAL A 274 14.00 -8.33 -7.69
CA VAL A 274 12.83 -8.19 -8.57
C VAL A 274 12.80 -6.73 -8.99
N THR A 275 13.42 -6.43 -10.13
CA THR A 275 13.23 -5.16 -10.87
C THR A 275 11.88 -5.13 -11.59
N GLY A 276 10.84 -5.73 -11.00
CA GLY A 276 9.49 -5.68 -11.51
C GLY A 276 8.84 -4.37 -11.08
N GLN A 277 8.64 -3.45 -12.03
CA GLN A 277 7.74 -2.33 -11.77
C GLN A 277 6.39 -2.85 -11.26
N PRO A 278 5.78 -2.20 -10.26
CA PRO A 278 4.49 -2.62 -9.74
C PRO A 278 3.47 -2.60 -10.89
N ARG A 279 3.02 -3.79 -11.27
CA ARG A 279 1.99 -3.97 -12.28
C ARG A 279 0.66 -3.67 -11.63
N PHE A 280 0.28 -2.40 -11.66
CA PHE A 280 -1.10 -2.00 -11.50
C PHE A 280 -1.85 -2.43 -12.76
N THR A 281 -2.43 -3.62 -12.75
CA THR A 281 -3.44 -3.99 -13.74
C THR A 281 -4.71 -3.23 -13.37
N GLY A 282 -5.11 -2.27 -14.21
CA GLY A 282 -6.49 -1.83 -14.27
C GLY A 282 -7.40 -2.92 -14.81
#